data_AF-A0A7G1DRR9-F1
#
_entry.id   AF-A0A7G1DRR9-F1
#
_cell.length_a   1.000
_cell.length_b   1.000
_cell.length_c   1.000
_cell.angle_alpha   90.00
_cell.angle_beta   90.00
_cell.angle_gamma   90.00
#
_symmetry.space_group_name_H-M   'P 1'
#
loop_
_entity.id
_entity.type
_entity.pdbx_description
1 polymer ?
#
loop_
_entity_poly.entity_id
_entity_poly.type
_entity_poly.pdbx_seq_one_letter_code
_entity_poly.pdbx_strand_id
1 'polypeptide(L)'
;MAGAGGSGGSGVDALEGVRSIVLKPSESLDESRFSRIAGADFNDPGLGLEGLLASLASTGFQASNLGDAIDVVNQMLDWRLSHEKPSEDCDEAELDPKYRESVKCKIFLGFTSNLVSSGIRDIIRFLAQHHMVDVIVTSAGGIEEDLIKCLAPTYRGDFSLPGALLRSKGLNRIGNLLVPNDNYCKFENWIM
;
A
#
# COMPACT_ATOMS: atom_id res chain seq x y z
N MET A 1 -19.38 -70.74 -20.54
CA MET A 1 -19.54 -69.32 -20.93
C MET A 1 -19.66 -68.49 -19.66
N ALA A 2 -18.88 -67.41 -19.57
CA ALA A 2 -18.91 -66.28 -18.62
C ALA A 2 -18.99 -66.64 -17.12
N GLY A 3 -17.99 -66.35 -16.28
CA GLY A 3 -17.26 -65.07 -16.21
C GLY A 3 -17.85 -64.23 -15.08
N ALA A 4 -17.69 -64.67 -13.83
CA ALA A 4 -17.99 -63.89 -12.63
C ALA A 4 -16.72 -63.83 -11.77
N GLY A 5 -15.76 -63.01 -12.23
CA GLY A 5 -14.54 -62.67 -11.49
C GLY A 5 -14.77 -61.37 -10.72
N GLY A 6 -14.68 -61.45 -9.39
CA GLY A 6 -15.11 -60.42 -8.46
C GLY A 6 -14.49 -59.04 -8.65
N SER A 7 -15.35 -58.02 -8.63
CA SER A 7 -15.03 -56.60 -8.53
C SER A 7 -14.76 -56.18 -7.07
N GLY A 8 -13.89 -56.91 -6.35
CA GLY A 8 -13.62 -56.69 -4.91
C GLY A 8 -12.33 -55.95 -4.57
N GLY A 9 -11.44 -55.71 -5.55
CA GLY A 9 -10.08 -55.20 -5.30
C GLY A 9 -9.86 -53.70 -5.52
N SER A 10 -10.80 -52.97 -6.13
CA SER A 10 -10.57 -51.58 -6.57
C SER A 10 -10.76 -50.53 -5.46
N GLY A 11 -11.59 -50.83 -4.45
CA GLY A 11 -11.93 -49.85 -3.40
C GLY A 11 -10.85 -49.68 -2.33
N VAL A 12 -10.14 -50.76 -1.97
CA VAL A 12 -9.12 -50.75 -0.92
C VAL A 12 -7.84 -50.07 -1.42
N ASP A 13 -7.41 -50.39 -2.64
CA ASP A 13 -6.28 -49.74 -3.32
C ASP A 13 -6.54 -48.25 -3.58
N ALA A 14 -7.78 -47.89 -3.94
CA ALA A 14 -8.18 -46.49 -4.09
C ALA A 14 -8.14 -45.75 -2.74
N LEU A 15 -8.58 -46.38 -1.65
CA LEU A 15 -8.56 -45.79 -0.31
C LEU A 15 -7.13 -45.59 0.20
N GLU A 16 -6.24 -46.54 -0.08
CA GLU A 16 -4.83 -46.48 0.25
C GLU A 16 -4.09 -45.41 -0.58
N GLY A 17 -4.45 -45.30 -1.86
CA GLY A 17 -4.04 -44.19 -2.73
C GLY A 17 -4.46 -42.82 -2.18
N VAL A 18 -5.73 -42.63 -1.82
CA VAL A 18 -6.22 -41.38 -1.21
C VAL A 18 -5.49 -41.08 0.10
N ARG A 19 -5.26 -42.09 0.94
CA ARG A 19 -4.50 -41.93 2.19
C ARG A 19 -3.09 -41.45 1.95
N SER A 20 -2.37 -42.01 0.98
CA SER A 20 -1.00 -41.60 0.67
C SER A 20 -0.90 -40.15 0.16
N ILE A 21 -1.95 -39.65 -0.52
CA ILE A 21 -2.04 -38.27 -1.01
C ILE A 21 -2.36 -37.30 0.13
N VAL A 22 -3.37 -37.62 0.94
CA VAL A 22 -3.86 -36.73 2.01
C VAL A 22 -2.91 -36.70 3.22
N LEU A 23 -2.28 -37.84 3.53
CA LEU A 23 -1.39 -38.00 4.71
C LEU A 23 0.09 -38.01 4.32
N LYS A 24 0.44 -37.33 3.23
CA LYS A 24 1.84 -37.19 2.82
C LYS A 24 2.64 -36.49 3.93
N PRO A 25 3.75 -37.06 4.41
CA PRO A 25 4.61 -36.40 5.39
C PRO A 25 5.18 -35.08 4.84
N SER A 26 5.17 -34.03 5.65
CA SER A 26 5.78 -32.74 5.30
C SER A 26 7.23 -32.69 5.75
N GLU A 27 8.02 -31.85 5.07
CA GLU A 27 9.32 -31.42 5.56
C GLU A 27 9.16 -30.45 6.74
N SER A 28 10.22 -30.29 7.54
CA SER A 28 10.27 -29.29 8.61
C SER A 28 10.55 -27.90 8.02
N LEU A 29 9.81 -26.88 8.48
CA LEU A 29 10.08 -25.49 8.13
C LEU A 29 11.08 -24.86 9.11
N ASP A 30 12.01 -24.09 8.57
CA ASP A 30 12.99 -23.30 9.32
C ASP A 30 12.38 -21.98 9.80
N GLU A 31 12.21 -21.82 11.10
CA GLU A 31 11.58 -20.63 11.70
C GLU A 31 12.43 -19.36 11.62
N SER A 32 13.73 -19.48 11.29
CA SER A 32 14.55 -18.30 10.99
C SER A 32 14.23 -17.69 9.61
N ARG A 33 13.58 -18.47 8.74
CA ARG A 33 13.22 -18.07 7.37
C ARG A 33 11.73 -17.90 7.16
N PHE A 34 10.91 -18.68 7.87
CA PHE A 34 9.46 -18.72 7.71
C PHE A 34 8.79 -18.21 8.99
N SER A 35 8.36 -16.96 8.96
CA SER A 35 7.58 -16.36 10.04
C SER A 35 6.26 -17.11 10.23
N ARG A 36 5.97 -17.46 11.48
CA ARG A 36 4.68 -18.06 11.84
C ARG A 36 3.56 -17.03 11.71
N ILE A 37 2.42 -17.45 11.19
CA ILE A 37 1.22 -16.62 11.12
C ILE A 37 0.63 -16.46 12.52
N ALA A 38 0.46 -15.21 12.94
CA ALA A 38 -0.14 -14.82 14.20
C ALA A 38 -0.76 -13.42 14.06
N GLY A 39 -2.01 -13.28 14.49
CA GLY A 39 -2.67 -11.97 14.58
C GLY A 39 -2.43 -11.32 15.94
N ALA A 40 -2.89 -10.07 16.09
CA ALA A 40 -2.88 -9.37 17.37
C ALA A 40 -3.68 -10.11 18.46
N ASP A 41 -3.09 -10.22 19.66
CA ASP A 41 -3.81 -10.68 20.85
C ASP A 41 -4.46 -9.49 21.56
N PHE A 42 -5.79 -9.40 21.49
CA PHE A 42 -6.55 -8.33 22.14
C PHE A 42 -6.63 -8.47 23.68
N ASN A 43 -6.14 -9.58 24.26
CA ASN A 43 -5.96 -9.69 25.70
C ASN A 43 -4.64 -9.09 26.18
N ASP A 44 -3.72 -8.74 25.27
CA ASP A 44 -2.49 -8.05 25.63
C ASP A 44 -2.80 -6.60 26.04
N PRO A 45 -2.62 -6.22 27.32
CA PRO A 45 -2.87 -4.87 27.79
C PRO A 45 -1.92 -3.83 27.16
N GLY A 46 -0.81 -4.28 26.54
CA GLY A 46 0.18 -3.46 25.86
C GLY A 46 -0.03 -3.31 24.35
N LEU A 47 -1.02 -3.97 23.74
CA LEU A 47 -1.16 -4.05 22.27
C LEU A 47 -1.13 -2.67 21.59
N GLY A 48 -1.95 -1.73 22.08
CA GLY A 48 -2.07 -0.39 21.49
C GLY A 48 -2.40 -0.40 19.98
N LEU A 49 -2.37 0.78 19.35
CA LEU A 49 -2.49 0.86 17.89
C LEU A 49 -1.21 0.44 17.18
N GLU A 50 -0.06 0.75 17.76
CA GLU A 50 1.25 0.41 17.21
C GLU A 50 1.45 -1.11 17.12
N GLY A 51 1.18 -1.86 18.20
CA GLY A 51 1.26 -3.31 18.19
C GLY A 51 0.22 -3.96 17.28
N LEU A 52 -0.97 -3.37 17.16
CA LEU A 52 -1.96 -3.82 16.16
C LEU A 52 -1.42 -3.69 14.73
N LEU A 53 -0.85 -2.52 14.37
CA LEU A 53 -0.27 -2.30 13.04
C LEU A 53 0.95 -3.19 12.80
N ALA A 54 1.81 -3.37 13.80
CA ALA A 54 2.97 -4.27 13.72
C ALA A 54 2.55 -5.73 13.48
N SER A 55 1.44 -6.18 14.09
CA SER A 55 0.93 -7.54 13.89
C SER A 55 0.48 -7.84 12.45
N LEU A 56 0.26 -6.82 11.62
CA LEU A 56 -0.16 -7.01 10.24
C LEU A 56 0.88 -7.79 9.43
N ALA A 57 2.18 -7.62 9.72
CA ALA A 57 3.27 -8.34 9.08
C ALA A 57 3.10 -9.88 9.20
N SER A 58 2.64 -10.36 10.37
CA SER A 58 2.40 -11.78 10.64
C SER A 58 0.95 -12.23 10.45
N THR A 59 0.04 -11.36 10.02
CA THR A 59 -1.40 -11.67 9.90
C THR A 59 -1.75 -12.44 8.62
N GLY A 60 -1.05 -12.19 7.52
CA GLY A 60 -1.28 -12.84 6.22
C GLY A 60 -2.11 -12.00 5.23
N PHE A 61 -2.12 -12.44 3.97
CA PHE A 61 -2.81 -11.77 2.85
C PHE A 61 -2.39 -10.29 2.68
N GLN A 62 -3.33 -9.37 2.49
CA GLN A 62 -3.02 -7.95 2.30
C GLN A 62 -2.50 -7.27 3.57
N ALA A 63 -2.72 -7.86 4.76
CA ALA A 63 -2.15 -7.32 6.00
C ALA A 63 -0.61 -7.45 5.97
N SER A 64 -0.08 -8.60 5.56
CA SER A 64 1.37 -8.78 5.42
C SER A 64 1.95 -7.84 4.37
N ASN A 65 1.27 -7.64 3.23
CA ASN A 65 1.71 -6.66 2.23
C ASN A 65 1.81 -5.23 2.80
N LEU A 66 0.92 -4.84 3.71
CA LEU A 66 1.00 -3.54 4.38
C LEU A 66 2.16 -3.48 5.39
N GLY A 67 2.39 -4.56 6.15
CA GLY A 67 3.57 -4.69 7.01
C GLY A 67 4.87 -4.55 6.22
N ASP A 68 5.01 -5.32 5.14
CA ASP A 68 6.17 -5.27 4.24
C ASP A 68 6.35 -3.86 3.64
N ALA A 69 5.25 -3.19 3.27
CA ALA A 69 5.31 -1.82 2.74
C ALA A 69 5.80 -0.81 3.78
N ILE A 70 5.42 -0.96 5.06
CA ILE A 70 5.92 -0.13 6.16
C ILE A 70 7.43 -0.32 6.31
N ASP A 71 7.89 -1.58 6.32
CA ASP A 71 9.31 -1.90 6.45
C ASP A 71 10.14 -1.35 5.27
N VAL A 72 9.64 -1.48 4.05
CA VAL A 72 10.29 -0.94 2.85
C VAL A 72 10.38 0.60 2.90
N VAL A 73 9.32 1.29 3.35
CA VAL A 73 9.36 2.75 3.47
C VAL A 73 10.35 3.18 4.56
N ASN A 74 10.41 2.50 5.70
CA ASN A 74 11.41 2.77 6.73
C ASN A 74 12.84 2.54 6.20
N GLN A 75 13.06 1.47 5.44
CA GLN A 75 14.34 1.23 4.78
C GLN A 75 14.72 2.36 3.82
N MET A 76 13.78 2.92 3.05
CA MET A 76 14.05 4.07 2.17
C MET A 76 14.51 5.30 2.96
N LEU A 77 13.87 5.58 4.10
CA LEU A 77 14.20 6.72 4.96
C LEU A 77 15.56 6.57 5.64
N ASP A 78 15.88 5.34 6.06
CA ASP A 78 17.11 5.02 6.78
C ASP A 78 18.30 4.80 5.84
N TRP A 79 18.07 4.37 4.59
CA TRP A 79 19.13 4.02 3.65
C TRP A 79 20.14 5.15 3.44
N ARG A 80 21.42 4.78 3.44
CA ARG A 80 22.55 5.61 3.07
C ARG A 80 23.45 4.82 2.13
N LEU A 81 24.18 5.52 1.26
CA LEU A 81 25.16 4.87 0.38
C LEU A 81 26.26 4.13 1.19
N SER A 82 26.54 4.57 2.41
CA SER A 82 27.48 3.90 3.33
C SER A 82 27.06 2.49 3.74
N HIS A 83 25.78 2.12 3.62
CA HIS A 83 25.30 0.77 3.89
C HIS A 83 25.71 -0.23 2.80
N GLU A 84 26.03 0.25 1.61
CA GLU A 84 26.44 -0.56 0.48
C GLU A 84 27.97 -0.57 0.35
N LYS A 85 28.50 -1.65 -0.23
CA LYS A 85 29.92 -1.70 -0.59
C LYS A 85 30.15 -0.84 -1.84
N PRO A 86 31.27 -0.10 -1.94
CA PRO A 86 31.62 0.58 -3.18
C PRO A 86 31.68 -0.41 -4.35
N SER A 87 31.10 -0.02 -5.49
CA SER A 87 31.22 -0.79 -6.73
C SER A 87 32.61 -0.59 -7.36
N GLU A 88 32.99 -1.47 -8.29
CA GLU A 88 34.27 -1.34 -9.01
C GLU A 88 34.32 -0.08 -9.90
N ASP A 89 33.16 0.39 -10.34
CA ASP A 89 33.00 1.54 -11.24
C ASP A 89 32.64 2.86 -10.51
N CYS A 90 32.82 2.93 -9.18
CA CYS A 90 32.45 4.12 -8.42
C CYS A 90 33.44 5.28 -8.58
N ASP A 91 32.93 6.52 -8.52
CA ASP A 91 33.75 7.72 -8.58
C ASP A 91 34.64 7.87 -7.34
N GLU A 92 35.76 8.59 -7.44
CA GLU A 92 36.66 8.83 -6.29
C GLU A 92 35.94 9.43 -5.07
N ALA A 93 34.92 10.26 -5.31
CA ALA A 93 34.09 10.83 -4.25
C ALA A 93 33.28 9.76 -3.49
N GLU A 94 32.84 8.71 -4.17
CA GLU A 94 32.12 7.58 -3.58
C GLU A 94 33.01 6.67 -2.72
N LEU A 95 34.34 6.85 -2.77
CA LEU A 95 35.26 6.19 -1.85
C LEU A 95 35.39 6.93 -0.51
N ASP A 96 34.99 8.21 -0.43
CA ASP A 96 35.03 8.96 0.84
C ASP A 96 33.89 8.51 1.77
N PRO A 97 34.20 7.97 2.96
CA PRO A 97 33.17 7.55 3.92
C PRO A 97 32.21 8.67 4.32
N LYS A 98 32.68 9.93 4.39
CA LYS A 98 31.82 11.06 4.77
C LYS A 98 30.81 11.39 3.67
N TYR A 99 31.25 11.33 2.41
CA TYR A 99 30.36 11.51 1.27
C TYR A 99 29.30 10.40 1.23
N ARG A 100 29.70 9.14 1.35
CA ARG A 100 28.76 7.99 1.35
C ARG A 100 27.70 8.09 2.45
N GLU A 101 28.08 8.54 3.64
CA GLU A 101 27.15 8.74 4.76
C GLU A 101 26.15 9.88 4.49
N SER A 102 26.55 10.88 3.69
CA SER A 102 25.69 12.03 3.35
C SER A 102 24.66 11.71 2.26
N VAL A 103 24.91 10.70 1.43
CA VAL A 103 24.03 10.32 0.31
C VAL A 103 22.86 9.49 0.84
N LYS A 104 21.65 10.02 0.68
CA LYS A 104 20.38 9.37 1.06
C LYS A 104 19.62 8.85 -0.16
N CYS A 105 18.62 8.02 0.08
CA CYS A 105 17.71 7.56 -0.95
C CYS A 105 16.94 8.75 -1.55
N LYS A 106 16.84 8.80 -2.89
CA LYS A 106 15.95 9.76 -3.57
C LYS A 106 14.54 9.17 -3.65
N ILE A 107 13.59 9.78 -2.95
CA ILE A 107 12.22 9.28 -2.82
C ILE A 107 11.30 9.99 -3.81
N PHE A 108 10.74 9.21 -4.74
CA PHE A 108 9.74 9.65 -5.70
C PHE A 108 8.34 9.27 -5.21
N LEU A 109 7.50 10.27 -4.95
CA LEU A 109 6.11 10.10 -4.54
C LEU A 109 5.17 10.33 -5.73
N GLY A 110 4.50 9.25 -6.17
CA GLY A 110 3.47 9.31 -7.19
C GLY A 110 2.07 9.18 -6.60
N PHE A 111 1.14 10.05 -6.99
CA PHE A 111 -0.27 9.92 -6.60
C PHE A 111 -1.23 10.41 -7.68
N THR A 112 -2.42 9.80 -7.74
CA THR A 112 -3.51 10.20 -8.63
C THR A 112 -4.31 11.37 -8.06
N SER A 113 -5.00 12.13 -8.92
CA SER A 113 -5.75 13.34 -8.52
C SER A 113 -6.77 13.12 -7.41
N ASN A 114 -7.47 11.98 -7.43
CA ASN A 114 -8.50 11.66 -6.43
C ASN A 114 -7.95 11.58 -4.99
N LEU A 115 -6.66 11.31 -4.81
CA LEU A 115 -6.03 11.34 -3.48
C LEU A 115 -5.94 12.77 -2.95
N VAL A 116 -5.71 13.76 -3.82
CA VAL A 116 -5.77 15.18 -3.47
C VAL A 116 -7.21 15.64 -3.27
N SER A 117 -8.19 15.11 -4.01
CA SER A 117 -9.61 15.35 -3.72
C SER A 117 -10.00 14.90 -2.31
N SER A 118 -9.40 13.81 -1.82
CA SER A 118 -9.64 13.23 -0.50
C SER A 118 -8.91 13.96 0.64
N GLY A 119 -9.00 13.42 1.86
CA GLY A 119 -8.21 13.88 3.02
C GLY A 119 -6.73 13.48 2.97
N ILE A 120 -6.33 12.56 2.09
CA ILE A 120 -4.91 12.15 1.92
C ILE A 120 -4.04 13.34 1.47
N ARG A 121 -4.65 14.36 0.85
CA ARG A 121 -4.03 15.67 0.58
C ARG A 121 -3.23 16.21 1.76
N ASP A 122 -3.76 16.11 2.98
CA ASP A 122 -3.07 16.67 4.16
C ASP A 122 -1.87 15.82 4.57
N ILE A 123 -1.87 14.51 4.30
CA ILE A 123 -0.72 13.62 4.50
C ILE A 123 0.36 13.94 3.46
N ILE A 124 0.00 14.08 2.18
CA ILE A 124 0.94 14.45 1.10
C ILE A 124 1.59 15.80 1.42
N ARG A 125 0.79 16.79 1.85
CA ARG A 125 1.29 18.11 2.27
C ARG A 125 2.25 18.00 3.45
N PHE A 126 2.03 17.10 4.41
CA PHE A 126 2.97 16.85 5.51
C PHE A 126 4.31 16.32 5.00
N LEU A 127 4.29 15.28 4.18
CA LEU A 127 5.50 14.68 3.62
C LEU A 127 6.32 15.69 2.83
N ALA A 128 5.67 16.49 1.98
CA ALA A 128 6.33 17.54 1.21
C ALA A 128 6.86 18.67 2.11
N GLN A 129 6.07 19.16 3.06
CA GLN A 129 6.45 20.25 3.97
C GLN A 129 7.69 19.91 4.82
N HIS A 130 7.84 18.65 5.20
CA HIS A 130 8.93 18.18 6.04
C HIS A 130 10.08 17.54 5.25
N HIS A 131 10.13 17.74 3.92
CA HIS A 131 11.19 17.21 3.06
C HIS A 131 11.40 15.69 3.22
N MET A 132 10.31 14.94 3.39
CA MET A 132 10.34 13.47 3.47
C MET A 132 10.30 12.81 2.09
N VAL A 133 10.09 13.58 1.03
CA VAL A 133 10.08 13.15 -0.37
C VAL A 133 10.84 14.17 -1.22
N ASP A 134 11.53 13.70 -2.27
CA ASP A 134 12.37 14.54 -3.12
C ASP A 134 11.68 14.97 -4.41
N VAL A 135 10.86 14.07 -4.98
CA VAL A 135 10.18 14.30 -6.27
C VAL A 135 8.73 13.90 -6.17
N ILE A 136 7.84 14.75 -6.69
CA ILE A 136 6.40 14.49 -6.77
C ILE A 136 5.97 14.38 -8.23
N VAL A 137 5.19 13.34 -8.54
CA VAL A 137 4.56 13.15 -9.85
C VAL A 137 3.05 12.97 -9.64
N THR A 138 2.26 13.82 -10.27
CA THR A 138 0.79 13.74 -10.23
C THR A 138 0.17 14.26 -11.52
N SER A 139 -1.13 14.01 -11.71
CA SER A 139 -1.89 14.55 -12.84
C SER A 139 -2.35 15.99 -12.58
N ALA A 140 -2.85 16.67 -13.61
CA ALA A 140 -3.36 18.06 -13.50
C ALA A 140 -4.35 18.24 -12.33
N GLY A 141 -5.28 17.29 -12.16
CA GLY A 141 -6.23 17.28 -11.06
C GLY A 141 -5.58 17.30 -9.67
N GLY A 142 -4.43 16.65 -9.50
CA GLY A 142 -3.69 16.66 -8.22
C GLY A 142 -3.06 18.02 -7.90
N ILE A 143 -2.82 18.86 -8.92
CA ILE A 143 -2.31 20.22 -8.73
C ILE A 143 -3.46 21.20 -8.53
N GLU A 144 -4.44 21.22 -9.44
CA GLU A 144 -5.53 22.21 -9.40
C GLU A 144 -6.41 22.02 -8.15
N GLU A 145 -6.70 20.79 -7.73
CA GLU A 145 -7.55 20.57 -6.56
C GLU A 145 -6.87 20.94 -5.24
N ASP A 146 -5.54 20.88 -5.16
CA ASP A 146 -4.80 21.39 -3.99
C ASP A 146 -4.95 22.90 -3.86
N LEU A 147 -4.80 23.63 -4.98
CA LEU A 147 -4.98 25.08 -5.04
C LEU A 147 -6.43 25.49 -4.77
N ILE A 148 -7.40 24.81 -5.39
CA ILE A 148 -8.84 25.04 -5.21
C ILE A 148 -9.22 24.89 -3.73
N LYS A 149 -8.67 23.91 -3.02
CA LYS A 149 -8.95 23.67 -1.60
C LYS A 149 -8.51 24.82 -0.68
N CYS A 150 -7.59 25.68 -1.13
CA CYS A 150 -7.24 26.91 -0.42
C CYS A 150 -8.29 28.02 -0.62
N LEU A 151 -9.14 27.93 -1.65
CA LEU A 151 -10.18 28.92 -1.98
C LEU A 151 -11.56 28.52 -1.47
N ALA A 152 -11.88 27.22 -1.53
CA ALA A 152 -13.17 26.69 -1.12
C ALA A 152 -13.09 25.19 -0.78
N PRO A 153 -13.91 24.69 0.17
CA PRO A 153 -13.85 23.30 0.61
C PRO A 153 -14.50 22.31 -0.39
N THR A 154 -14.12 21.04 -0.24
CA THR A 154 -14.77 19.86 -0.82
C THR A 154 -15.61 19.18 0.25
N TYR A 155 -16.76 18.63 -0.12
CA TYR A 155 -17.73 18.05 0.82
C TYR A 155 -17.90 16.54 0.64
N ARG A 156 -18.30 15.83 1.71
CA ARG A 156 -18.70 14.42 1.63
C ARG A 156 -20.09 14.32 0.99
N GLY A 157 -20.23 13.40 0.05
CA GLY A 157 -21.47 12.98 -0.58
C GLY A 157 -21.59 11.46 -0.61
N ASP A 158 -22.17 10.91 -1.68
CA ASP A 158 -22.38 9.48 -1.87
C ASP A 158 -22.14 9.08 -3.33
N PHE A 159 -21.63 7.86 -3.55
CA PHE A 159 -21.37 7.33 -4.90
C PHE A 159 -22.62 7.24 -5.77
N SER A 160 -23.78 6.99 -5.15
CA SER A 160 -25.07 6.73 -5.81
C SER A 160 -25.86 7.98 -6.17
N LEU A 161 -25.36 9.19 -5.83
CA LEU A 161 -26.06 10.44 -6.12
C LEU A 161 -26.32 10.60 -7.64
N PRO A 162 -27.59 10.81 -8.07
CA PRO A 162 -27.92 10.90 -9.49
C PRO A 162 -27.23 12.07 -10.19
N GLY A 163 -26.46 11.79 -11.24
CA GLY A 163 -25.69 12.81 -11.97
C GLY A 163 -26.56 13.94 -12.55
N ALA A 164 -27.77 13.63 -13.01
CA ALA A 164 -28.70 14.64 -13.52
C ALA A 164 -29.11 15.67 -12.45
N LEU A 165 -29.34 15.21 -11.21
CA LEU A 165 -29.68 16.08 -10.08
C LEU A 165 -28.48 16.91 -9.63
N LEU A 166 -27.28 16.33 -9.63
CA LEU A 166 -26.06 17.06 -9.29
C LEU A 166 -25.77 18.15 -10.32
N ARG A 167 -25.91 17.83 -11.61
CA ARG A 167 -25.72 18.78 -12.70
C ARG A 167 -26.72 19.93 -12.63
N SER A 168 -28.00 19.67 -12.35
CA SER A 168 -29.00 20.74 -12.21
C SER A 168 -28.74 21.66 -11.00
N LYS A 169 -27.94 21.22 -10.03
CA LYS A 169 -27.52 21.98 -8.85
C LYS A 169 -26.11 22.56 -8.95
N GLY A 170 -25.39 22.37 -10.07
CA GLY A 170 -24.01 22.83 -10.21
C GLY A 170 -23.03 22.14 -9.25
N LEU A 171 -23.24 20.85 -8.96
CA LEU A 171 -22.37 20.05 -8.11
C LEU A 171 -21.60 19.03 -8.97
N ASN A 172 -20.28 18.98 -8.80
CA ASN A 172 -19.42 18.00 -9.46
C ASN A 172 -19.10 16.85 -8.50
N ARG A 173 -19.19 15.60 -8.95
CA ARG A 173 -18.97 14.40 -8.11
C ARG A 173 -17.62 13.76 -8.39
N ILE A 174 -16.88 13.45 -7.33
CA ILE A 174 -15.63 12.68 -7.36
C ILE A 174 -15.79 11.49 -6.40
N GLY A 175 -16.20 10.33 -6.91
CA GLY A 175 -16.55 9.18 -6.05
C GLY A 175 -17.71 9.51 -5.10
N ASN A 176 -17.45 9.54 -3.80
CA ASN A 176 -18.36 10.00 -2.74
C ASN A 176 -18.04 11.43 -2.24
N LEU A 177 -17.36 12.25 -3.02
CA LEU A 177 -17.07 13.65 -2.71
C LEU A 177 -17.83 14.57 -3.67
N LEU A 178 -18.10 15.79 -3.21
CA LEU A 178 -18.80 16.84 -3.95
C LEU A 178 -17.98 18.13 -3.97
N VAL A 179 -17.79 18.69 -5.16
CA VAL A 179 -17.14 19.97 -5.41
C VAL A 179 -18.16 20.92 -6.04
N PRO A 180 -18.61 21.97 -5.34
CA PRO A 180 -19.47 22.99 -5.93
C PRO A 180 -18.80 23.67 -7.13
N ASN A 181 -19.57 23.99 -8.18
CA ASN A 181 -19.00 24.64 -9.36
C ASN A 181 -18.40 26.03 -9.06
N ASP A 182 -18.91 26.70 -8.03
CA ASP A 182 -18.36 27.96 -7.49
C ASP A 182 -16.87 27.86 -7.12
N ASN A 183 -16.39 26.66 -6.73
CA ASN A 183 -14.97 26.43 -6.46
C ASN A 183 -14.12 26.66 -7.72
N TYR A 184 -14.60 26.21 -8.89
CA TYR A 184 -13.92 26.41 -10.17
C TYR A 184 -14.02 27.88 -10.64
N CYS A 185 -15.15 28.56 -10.39
CA CYS A 185 -15.27 29.99 -10.67
C CYS A 185 -14.28 30.82 -9.81
N LYS A 186 -14.11 30.47 -8.53
CA LYS A 186 -13.09 31.09 -7.67
C LYS A 186 -11.68 30.83 -8.17
N PHE A 187 -11.42 29.62 -8.67
CA PHE A 187 -10.12 29.26 -9.23
C PHE A 187 -9.82 30.03 -10.52
N GLU A 188 -10.79 30.15 -11.42
CA GLU A 188 -10.68 30.98 -12.62
C GLU A 188 -10.34 32.43 -12.28
N ASN A 189 -11.07 33.04 -11.33
CA ASN A 189 -10.81 34.40 -10.86
C ASN A 189 -9.45 34.58 -10.17
N TRP A 190 -8.84 33.51 -9.66
CA TRP A 190 -7.54 33.55 -8.99
C TRP A 190 -6.38 33.41 -9.99
N ILE A 191 -6.56 32.62 -11.05
CA ILE A 191 -5.49 32.31 -12.02
C ILE A 191 -5.45 33.26 -13.23
N MET A 192 -6.57 33.91 -13.57
CA MET A 192 -6.70 34.89 -14.66
C MET A 192 -6.69 36.32 -14.12
#